data_AF-A0A7W0R8A1-F1
#
_entry.id   AF-A0A7W0R8A1-F1
#
_cell.length_a   1.000
_cell.length_b   1.000
_cell.length_c   1.000
_cell.angle_alpha   90.00
_cell.angle_beta   90.00
_cell.angle_gamma   90.00
#
_symmetry.space_group_name_H-M   'P 1'
#
loop_
_entity.id
_entity.type
_entity.pdbx_description
1 polymer ?
#
loop_
_entity_poly.entity_id
_entity_poly.type
_entity_poly.pdbx_seq_one_letter_code
_entity_poly.pdbx_strand_id
1 'polypeptide(L)'
;FVWEARPTLITMLTLGLYVRPWIKVDYPNIPAVGRLESTYFRPENWKPEYPNPAFRNARPEDRFWAARILSRVSDDAVRAAVATATYTDPNATRYLAQTLLERKSKVLVAWLNATNPVVDLSLDATGTLSFRNAAADAGVAKPAERYTLTWSRFDNVARTHTAVGAEQVITTTTAQAPVELLSGGREFVAVTIRAFHADHPAWQHPVIAYFKRTDGWKLIGLERNP
;
A
#
# COMPACT_ATOMS: atom_id res chain seq x y z
N PHE A 1 18.49 -14.51 10.04
CA PHE A 1 18.17 -13.17 10.57
C PHE A 1 19.37 -12.51 11.21
N VAL A 2 20.21 -13.24 11.97
CA VAL A 2 21.52 -12.75 12.42
C VAL A 2 22.52 -12.56 11.26
N TRP A 3 22.39 -13.35 10.18
CA TRP A 3 23.31 -13.30 9.05
C TRP A 3 22.88 -12.30 7.97
N GLU A 4 23.68 -11.25 7.78
CA GLU A 4 23.56 -10.30 6.66
C GLU A 4 24.76 -10.48 5.73
N ALA A 5 24.62 -11.26 4.66
CA ALA A 5 25.76 -11.70 3.83
C ALA A 5 26.61 -10.53 3.30
N ARG A 6 25.99 -9.48 2.76
CA ARG A 6 26.71 -8.31 2.21
C ARG A 6 27.42 -7.49 3.30
N PRO A 7 26.74 -6.98 4.36
CA PRO A 7 27.42 -6.29 5.45
C PRO A 7 28.52 -7.13 6.09
N THR A 8 28.29 -8.44 6.23
CA THR A 8 29.28 -9.34 6.83
C THR A 8 30.50 -9.54 5.94
N LEU A 9 30.30 -9.70 4.63
CA LEU A 9 31.39 -9.75 3.65
C LEU A 9 32.19 -8.45 3.64
N ILE A 10 31.52 -7.30 3.69
CA ILE A 10 32.19 -5.99 3.76
C ILE A 10 32.99 -5.88 5.07
N THR A 11 32.40 -6.23 6.22
CA THR A 11 33.12 -6.26 7.50
C THR A 11 34.34 -7.18 7.43
N MET A 12 34.23 -8.35 6.81
CA MET A 12 35.33 -9.30 6.64
C MET A 12 36.44 -8.74 5.74
N LEU A 13 36.09 -8.23 4.56
CA LEU A 13 37.06 -7.66 3.61
C LEU A 13 37.72 -6.37 4.13
N THR A 14 37.03 -5.62 4.99
CA THR A 14 37.57 -4.42 5.64
C THR A 14 38.25 -4.72 6.97
N LEU A 15 38.42 -5.99 7.34
CA LEU A 15 39.01 -6.44 8.61
C LEU A 15 38.41 -5.75 9.84
N GLY A 16 37.10 -5.49 9.81
CA GLY A 16 36.37 -4.82 10.90
C GLY A 16 36.31 -3.30 10.83
N LEU A 17 36.97 -2.64 9.87
CA LEU A 17 36.93 -1.18 9.73
C LEU A 17 35.56 -0.66 9.24
N TYR A 18 34.75 -1.50 8.60
CA TYR A 18 33.39 -1.14 8.23
C TYR A 18 32.46 -1.09 9.45
N VAL A 19 32.14 0.13 9.87
CA VAL A 19 31.10 0.39 10.88
C VAL A 19 29.73 0.39 10.20
N ARG A 20 28.82 -0.47 10.67
CA ARG A 20 27.45 -0.55 10.15
C ARG A 20 26.71 0.79 10.38
N PRO A 21 25.96 1.31 9.40
CA PRO A 21 25.37 2.64 9.50
C PRO A 21 24.48 2.87 10.72
N TRP A 22 23.72 1.85 11.15
CA TRP A 22 22.83 1.94 12.31
C TRP A 22 23.58 2.19 13.64
N ILE A 23 24.88 1.87 13.72
CA ILE A 23 25.71 2.14 14.91
C ILE A 23 25.96 3.64 15.08
N LYS A 24 25.96 4.40 13.97
CA LYS A 24 26.24 5.84 13.96
C LYS A 24 24.98 6.69 14.10
N VAL A 25 23.83 6.07 14.28
CA VAL A 25 22.56 6.79 14.45
C VAL A 25 22.56 7.44 15.83
N ASP A 26 22.23 8.73 15.86
CA ASP A 26 22.02 9.45 17.11
C ASP A 26 20.65 9.04 17.68
N TYR A 27 20.68 8.41 18.84
CA TYR A 27 19.49 7.90 19.53
C TYR A 27 19.10 8.84 20.68
N PRO A 28 17.81 8.94 21.01
CA PRO A 28 17.39 9.81 22.10
C PRO A 28 18.01 9.37 23.42
N ASN A 29 18.50 10.31 24.22
CA ASN A 29 18.93 10.04 25.60
C ASN A 29 17.72 9.94 26.55
N ILE A 30 16.78 9.05 26.24
CA ILE A 30 15.54 8.80 26.99
C ILE A 30 15.44 7.29 27.25
N PRO A 31 15.88 6.78 28.41
CA PRO A 31 15.98 5.34 28.69
C PRO A 31 14.68 4.57 28.46
N ALA A 32 13.53 5.17 28.81
CA ALA A 32 12.22 4.55 28.66
C ALA A 32 11.77 4.35 27.20
N VAL A 33 12.37 5.07 26.24
CA VAL A 33 12.11 4.94 24.80
C VAL A 33 13.10 3.97 24.14
N GLY A 34 14.35 3.97 24.59
CA GLY A 34 15.42 3.15 24.02
C GLY A 34 15.85 3.62 22.62
N ARG A 35 16.30 2.68 21.77
CA ARG A 35 16.84 2.96 20.42
C ARG A 35 15.76 3.10 19.35
N LEU A 36 14.70 3.85 19.66
CA LEU A 36 13.65 4.16 18.71
C LEU A 36 13.86 5.57 18.15
N GLU A 37 13.93 5.66 16.83
CA GLU A 37 14.06 6.94 16.12
C GLU A 37 13.37 6.85 14.75
N SER A 38 13.17 8.01 14.12
CA SER A 38 12.47 8.15 12.85
C SER A 38 13.37 8.60 11.70
N THR A 39 14.44 9.35 11.94
CA THR A 39 15.30 9.98 10.92
C THR A 39 16.01 8.98 10.01
N TYR A 40 16.72 8.00 10.57
CA TYR A 40 17.41 6.93 9.86
C TYR A 40 16.45 5.82 9.44
N PHE A 41 15.35 5.62 10.17
CA PHE A 41 14.33 4.63 9.82
C PHE A 41 13.91 4.70 8.33
N ARG A 42 13.99 3.53 7.67
CA ARG A 42 13.50 3.29 6.31
C ARG A 42 12.60 2.05 6.34
N PRO A 43 11.30 2.17 6.03
CA PRO A 43 10.36 1.05 6.09
C PRO A 43 10.83 -0.17 5.28
N GLU A 44 11.46 0.05 4.14
CA GLU A 44 11.91 -0.97 3.19
C GLU A 44 13.09 -1.79 3.72
N ASN A 45 13.90 -1.19 4.59
CA ASN A 45 15.10 -1.82 5.16
C ASN A 45 14.87 -2.31 6.60
N TRP A 46 13.71 -2.01 7.18
CA TRP A 46 13.40 -2.41 8.54
C TRP A 46 13.23 -3.93 8.64
N LYS A 47 13.74 -4.50 9.73
CA LYS A 47 13.62 -5.92 10.05
C LYS A 47 13.23 -6.07 11.51
N PRO A 48 12.38 -7.05 11.84
CA PRO A 48 12.11 -7.39 13.23
C PRO A 48 13.36 -8.02 13.88
N GLU A 49 13.50 -7.83 15.19
CA GLU A 49 14.54 -8.49 16.00
C GLU A 49 14.42 -10.01 15.90
N TYR A 50 13.20 -10.51 16.09
CA TYR A 50 12.88 -11.93 15.95
C TYR A 50 12.40 -12.27 14.54
N PRO A 51 12.84 -13.41 13.97
CA PRO A 51 12.36 -13.87 12.67
C PRO A 51 10.84 -13.91 12.61
N ASN A 52 10.25 -13.13 11.70
CA ASN A 52 8.82 -13.17 11.44
C ASN A 52 8.59 -13.58 9.97
N PRO A 53 8.03 -14.78 9.71
CA PRO A 53 7.75 -15.26 8.36
C PRO A 53 6.84 -14.33 7.54
N ALA A 54 5.90 -13.62 8.19
CA ALA A 54 5.00 -12.69 7.51
C ALA A 54 5.78 -11.53 6.89
N PHE A 55 6.70 -10.90 7.64
CA PHE A 55 7.54 -9.83 7.11
C PHE A 55 8.55 -10.33 6.06
N ARG A 56 9.06 -11.56 6.22
CA ARG A 56 10.01 -12.16 5.27
C ARG A 56 9.38 -12.43 3.91
N ASN A 57 8.14 -12.89 3.92
CA ASN A 57 7.42 -13.30 2.72
C ASN A 57 6.46 -12.20 2.21
N ALA A 58 6.40 -11.04 2.87
CA ALA A 58 5.51 -9.94 2.50
C ALA A 58 5.82 -9.44 1.09
N ARG A 59 4.83 -9.56 0.21
CA ARG A 59 4.85 -9.04 -1.14
C ARG A 59 4.50 -7.54 -1.13
N PRO A 60 4.75 -6.79 -2.24
CA PRO A 60 4.39 -5.39 -2.33
C PRO A 60 2.91 -5.11 -1.99
N GLU A 61 2.00 -5.97 -2.44
CA GLU A 61 0.56 -5.89 -2.15
C GLU A 61 0.22 -6.10 -0.66
N ASP A 62 0.97 -6.94 0.05
CA ASP A 62 0.80 -7.15 1.49
C ASP A 62 1.24 -5.89 2.27
N ARG A 63 2.33 -5.25 1.83
CA ARG A 63 2.80 -3.98 2.42
C ARG A 63 1.85 -2.83 2.12
N PHE A 64 1.32 -2.77 0.90
CA PHE A 64 0.28 -1.81 0.52
C PHE A 64 -0.98 -1.98 1.37
N TRP A 65 -1.44 -3.22 1.56
CA TRP A 65 -2.57 -3.54 2.43
C TRP A 65 -2.34 -3.10 3.88
N ALA A 66 -1.16 -3.38 4.44
CA ALA A 66 -0.81 -2.95 5.79
C ALA A 66 -0.76 -1.42 5.91
N ALA A 67 -0.21 -0.72 4.91
CA ALA A 67 -0.19 0.74 4.87
C ALA A 67 -1.59 1.34 4.79
N ARG A 68 -2.52 0.71 4.05
CA ARG A 68 -3.94 1.13 4.03
C ARG A 68 -4.64 1.00 5.38
N ILE A 69 -4.28 0.00 6.18
CA ILE A 69 -4.81 -0.11 7.55
C ILE A 69 -4.23 1.03 8.39
N LEU A 70 -2.92 1.25 8.30
CA LEU A 70 -2.26 2.29 9.08
C LEU A 70 -2.73 3.70 8.70
N SER A 71 -3.09 3.96 7.45
CA SER A 71 -3.61 5.26 7.02
C SER A 71 -4.94 5.64 7.66
N ARG A 72 -5.69 4.66 8.18
CA ARG A 72 -6.96 4.88 8.90
C ARG A 72 -6.76 5.17 10.39
N VAL A 73 -5.56 4.94 10.93
CA VAL A 73 -5.24 5.29 12.32
C VAL A 73 -4.96 6.78 12.37
N SER A 74 -5.84 7.57 13.02
CA SER A 74 -5.62 9.02 13.12
C SER A 74 -4.40 9.36 13.96
N ASP A 75 -3.83 10.54 13.75
CA ASP A 75 -2.68 10.98 14.53
C ASP A 75 -3.06 11.16 16.02
N ASP A 76 -4.30 11.56 16.30
CA ASP A 76 -4.82 11.63 17.67
C ASP A 76 -4.98 10.26 18.31
N ALA A 77 -5.36 9.23 17.54
CA ALA A 77 -5.37 7.86 18.05
C ALA A 77 -3.96 7.38 18.41
N VAL A 78 -2.94 7.72 17.61
CA VAL A 78 -1.53 7.43 17.95
C VAL A 78 -1.12 8.14 19.23
N ARG A 79 -1.42 9.45 19.36
CA ARG A 79 -1.10 10.23 20.57
C ARG A 79 -1.82 9.68 21.80
N ALA A 80 -3.09 9.33 21.67
CA ALA A 80 -3.89 8.74 22.75
C ALA A 80 -3.31 7.38 23.19
N ALA A 81 -2.95 6.52 22.24
CA ALA A 81 -2.33 5.23 22.55
C ALA A 81 -0.97 5.37 23.25
N VAL A 82 -0.18 6.40 22.92
CA VAL A 82 1.08 6.68 23.63
C VAL A 82 0.82 7.24 25.02
N ALA A 83 -0.22 8.08 25.19
CA ALA A 83 -0.58 8.64 26.49
C ALA A 83 -0.95 7.58 27.53
N THR A 84 -1.52 6.44 27.12
CA THR A 84 -1.86 5.35 28.04
C THR A 84 -0.63 4.63 28.62
N ALA A 85 0.57 4.85 28.08
CA ALA A 85 1.80 4.27 28.62
C ALA A 85 2.26 4.94 29.93
N THR A 86 1.69 6.10 30.29
CA THR A 86 1.91 6.78 31.57
C THR A 86 3.40 6.93 31.95
N TYR A 87 4.23 7.36 30.99
CA TYR A 87 5.66 7.61 31.26
C TYR A 87 5.83 8.66 32.35
N THR A 88 6.76 8.42 33.29
CA THR A 88 7.10 9.38 34.34
C THR A 88 7.70 10.66 33.78
N ASP A 89 8.50 10.55 32.71
CA ASP A 89 9.06 11.68 31.98
C ASP A 89 8.12 12.10 30.83
N PRO A 90 7.51 13.31 30.87
CA PRO A 90 6.66 13.80 29.80
C PRO A 90 7.36 13.91 28.44
N ASN A 91 8.69 14.06 28.42
CA ASN A 91 9.45 14.08 27.17
C ASN A 91 9.43 12.73 26.46
N ALA A 92 9.38 11.62 27.19
CA ALA A 92 9.29 10.28 26.60
C ALA A 92 7.97 10.11 25.82
N THR A 93 6.85 10.51 26.42
CA THR A 93 5.52 10.49 25.77
C THR A 93 5.51 11.32 24.49
N ARG A 94 6.00 12.57 24.56
CA ARG A 94 6.05 13.48 23.41
C ARG A 94 6.96 12.93 22.31
N TYR A 95 8.16 12.48 22.66
CA TYR A 95 9.13 11.96 21.70
C TYR A 95 8.62 10.68 21.01
N LEU A 96 8.05 9.74 21.77
CA LEU A 96 7.52 8.50 21.23
C LEU A 96 6.36 8.76 20.27
N ALA A 97 5.40 9.62 20.65
CA ALA A 97 4.28 9.97 19.79
C ALA A 97 4.77 10.59 18.47
N GLN A 98 5.68 11.56 18.54
CA GLN A 98 6.27 12.20 17.35
C GLN A 98 6.99 11.18 16.46
N THR A 99 7.81 10.32 17.05
CA THR A 99 8.58 9.29 16.33
C THR A 99 7.66 8.30 15.62
N LEU A 100 6.57 7.86 16.26
CA LEU A 100 5.60 6.96 15.65
C LEU A 100 4.85 7.61 14.48
N LEU A 101 4.48 8.88 14.61
CA LEU A 101 3.83 9.64 13.53
C LEU A 101 4.76 9.82 12.32
N GLU A 102 6.03 10.16 12.55
CA GLU A 102 7.03 10.30 11.49
C GLU A 102 7.32 8.97 10.80
N ARG A 103 7.44 7.88 11.56
CA ARG A 103 7.60 6.54 11.02
C ARG A 103 6.37 6.07 10.24
N LYS A 104 5.16 6.37 10.74
CA LYS A 104 3.90 6.15 10.02
C LYS A 104 3.91 6.89 8.69
N SER A 105 4.26 8.18 8.68
CA SER A 105 4.34 8.96 7.43
C SER A 105 5.29 8.30 6.41
N LYS A 106 6.49 7.91 6.84
CA LYS A 106 7.45 7.19 5.98
C LYS A 106 6.89 5.87 5.45
N VAL A 107 6.20 5.10 6.29
CA VAL A 107 5.52 3.86 5.91
C VAL A 107 4.47 4.11 4.83
N LEU A 108 3.62 5.13 5.01
CA LEU A 108 2.56 5.45 4.06
C LEU A 108 3.15 5.87 2.71
N VAL A 109 4.15 6.77 2.72
CA VAL A 109 4.86 7.22 1.52
C VAL A 109 5.51 6.04 0.79
N ALA A 110 6.18 5.15 1.52
CA ALA A 110 6.87 4.01 0.90
C ALA A 110 5.89 3.02 0.28
N TRP A 111 4.85 2.62 1.01
CA TRP A 111 4.08 1.44 0.67
C TRP A 111 2.75 1.72 -0.02
N LEU A 112 2.14 2.90 0.12
CA LEU A 112 0.97 3.27 -0.69
C LEU A 112 1.37 3.65 -2.12
N ASN A 113 2.62 4.08 -2.33
CA ASN A 113 3.13 4.45 -3.66
C ASN A 113 3.83 3.31 -4.40
N ALA A 114 4.15 2.20 -3.71
CA ALA A 114 4.90 1.08 -4.30
C ALA A 114 4.09 0.21 -5.28
N THR A 115 2.76 0.30 -5.27
CA THR A 115 1.86 -0.44 -6.17
C THR A 115 0.75 0.47 -6.66
N ASN A 116 -0.04 0.02 -7.64
CA ASN A 116 -1.24 0.74 -8.07
C ASN A 116 -2.20 1.04 -6.90
N PRO A 117 -2.53 2.32 -6.63
CA PRO A 117 -3.25 2.75 -5.44
C PRO A 117 -4.77 2.68 -5.55
N VAL A 118 -5.31 2.17 -6.67
CA VAL A 118 -6.76 2.06 -6.90
C VAL A 118 -7.39 1.12 -5.88
N VAL A 119 -8.38 1.61 -5.13
CA VAL A 119 -9.04 0.90 -4.03
C VAL A 119 -10.53 1.21 -3.97
N ASP A 120 -11.25 0.44 -3.14
CA ASP A 120 -12.66 0.68 -2.80
C ASP A 120 -13.54 0.81 -4.06
N LEU A 121 -13.34 -0.10 -5.01
CA LEU A 121 -14.06 -0.11 -6.26
C LEU A 121 -15.52 -0.53 -6.03
N SER A 122 -16.44 0.16 -6.68
CA SER A 122 -17.85 -0.20 -6.73
C SER A 122 -18.39 -0.01 -8.13
N LEU A 123 -19.31 -0.88 -8.51
CA LEU A 123 -20.03 -0.82 -9.78
C LEU A 123 -21.51 -0.77 -9.43
N ASP A 124 -22.20 0.30 -9.80
CA ASP A 124 -23.63 0.42 -9.51
C ASP A 124 -24.49 -0.33 -10.53
N ALA A 125 -25.80 -0.46 -10.27
CA ALA A 125 -26.73 -1.18 -11.15
C ALA A 125 -26.78 -0.64 -12.59
N THR A 126 -26.47 0.65 -12.79
CA THR A 126 -26.42 1.33 -14.10
C THR A 126 -25.09 1.15 -14.82
N GLY A 127 -24.10 0.52 -14.17
CA GLY A 127 -22.77 0.29 -14.71
C GLY A 127 -21.80 1.43 -14.49
N THR A 128 -22.10 2.37 -13.59
CA THR A 128 -21.13 3.39 -13.18
C THR A 128 -20.12 2.78 -12.23
N LEU A 129 -18.87 2.70 -12.66
CA LEU A 129 -17.73 2.36 -11.82
C LEU A 129 -17.30 3.60 -11.03
N SER A 130 -17.03 3.42 -9.75
CA SER A 130 -16.28 4.39 -8.95
C SER A 130 -15.18 3.69 -8.15
N PHE A 131 -14.11 4.42 -7.85
CA PHE A 131 -13.01 3.96 -7.03
C PHE A 131 -12.32 5.13 -6.33
N ARG A 132 -11.35 4.84 -5.47
CA ARG A 132 -10.49 5.82 -4.81
C ARG A 132 -9.01 5.56 -5.09
N ASN A 133 -8.18 6.56 -4.84
CA ASN A 133 -6.73 6.44 -4.90
C ASN A 133 -6.17 6.55 -3.47
N ALA A 134 -5.72 5.43 -2.91
CA ALA A 134 -5.29 5.36 -1.51
C ALA A 134 -4.12 6.28 -1.18
N ALA A 135 -3.20 6.50 -2.12
CA ALA A 135 -2.04 7.36 -1.93
C ALA A 135 -2.43 8.85 -1.93
N ALA A 136 -3.31 9.25 -2.85
CA ALA A 136 -3.85 10.61 -2.88
C ALA A 136 -4.73 10.90 -1.66
N ASP A 137 -5.62 9.97 -1.29
CA ASP A 137 -6.48 10.07 -0.10
C ASP A 137 -5.66 10.22 1.19
N ALA A 138 -4.50 9.57 1.28
CA ALA A 138 -3.59 9.67 2.42
C ALA A 138 -2.64 10.87 2.36
N GLY A 139 -2.70 11.69 1.29
CA GLY A 139 -1.84 12.86 1.11
C GLY A 139 -0.35 12.54 0.88
N VAL A 140 -0.03 11.30 0.47
CA VAL A 140 1.36 10.85 0.26
C VAL A 140 1.80 10.83 -1.20
N ALA A 141 0.90 11.21 -2.11
CA ALA A 141 1.16 11.47 -3.52
C ALA A 141 0.11 12.42 -4.10
N LYS A 142 0.41 13.02 -5.26
CA LYS A 142 -0.60 13.71 -6.05
C LYS A 142 -1.56 12.69 -6.70
N PRO A 143 -2.77 13.10 -7.09
CA PRO A 143 -3.64 12.24 -7.90
C PRO A 143 -2.94 11.78 -9.18
N ALA A 144 -3.30 10.59 -9.66
CA ALA A 144 -2.83 10.12 -10.96
C ALA A 144 -3.25 11.09 -12.08
N GLU A 145 -2.40 11.26 -13.09
CA GLU A 145 -2.68 12.11 -14.25
C GLU A 145 -3.82 11.54 -15.10
N ARG A 146 -3.86 10.20 -15.20
CA ARG A 146 -4.92 9.45 -15.89
C ARG A 146 -4.98 8.00 -15.42
N TYR A 147 -6.10 7.36 -15.73
CA TYR A 147 -6.30 5.92 -15.60
C TYR A 147 -6.67 5.32 -16.96
N THR A 148 -6.26 4.08 -17.22
CA THR A 148 -6.81 3.29 -18.33
C THR A 148 -7.61 2.12 -17.80
N LEU A 149 -8.73 1.83 -18.47
CA LEU A 149 -9.68 0.81 -18.08
C LEU A 149 -9.97 -0.10 -19.28
N THR A 150 -9.75 -1.39 -19.11
CA THR A 150 -10.20 -2.41 -20.07
C THR A 150 -11.22 -3.33 -19.43
N TRP A 151 -12.36 -3.45 -20.08
CA TRP A 151 -13.50 -4.23 -19.60
C TRP A 151 -13.49 -5.62 -20.23
N SER A 152 -13.95 -6.61 -19.47
CA SER A 152 -14.05 -7.98 -19.95
C SER A 152 -15.20 -8.72 -19.29
N ARG A 153 -15.77 -9.69 -20.01
CA ARG A 153 -16.58 -10.76 -19.42
C ARG A 153 -15.63 -11.82 -18.87
N PHE A 154 -15.92 -12.32 -17.68
CA PHE A 154 -15.10 -13.35 -17.03
C PHE A 154 -15.86 -14.68 -16.98
N ASP A 155 -15.24 -15.74 -17.48
CA ASP A 155 -15.72 -17.11 -17.29
C ASP A 155 -15.08 -17.70 -16.05
N ASN A 156 -15.87 -17.92 -14.99
CA ASN A 156 -15.36 -18.40 -13.71
C ASN A 156 -14.93 -19.88 -13.74
N VAL A 157 -15.43 -20.68 -14.68
CA VAL A 157 -15.07 -22.09 -14.82
C VAL A 157 -13.78 -22.20 -15.62
N ALA A 158 -13.72 -21.55 -16.78
CA ALA A 158 -12.56 -21.57 -17.66
C ALA A 158 -11.43 -20.62 -17.23
N ARG A 159 -11.71 -19.70 -16.29
CA ARG A 159 -10.81 -18.63 -15.83
C ARG A 159 -10.27 -17.79 -16.98
N THR A 160 -11.14 -17.45 -17.93
CA THR A 160 -10.78 -16.72 -19.14
C THR A 160 -11.48 -15.38 -19.24
N HIS A 161 -10.81 -14.42 -19.86
CA HIS A 161 -11.34 -13.08 -20.13
C HIS A 161 -11.71 -12.94 -21.60
N THR A 162 -12.88 -12.36 -21.87
CA THR A 162 -13.27 -11.89 -23.20
C THR A 162 -13.43 -10.38 -23.15
N ALA A 163 -12.58 -9.64 -23.87
CA ALA A 163 -12.63 -8.18 -23.91
C ALA A 163 -13.98 -7.66 -24.41
N VAL A 164 -14.43 -6.54 -23.84
CA VAL A 164 -15.67 -5.86 -24.24
C VAL A 164 -15.41 -4.36 -24.36
N GLY A 165 -15.74 -3.80 -25.53
CA GLY A 165 -15.50 -2.39 -25.81
C GLY A 165 -14.02 -2.04 -26.04
N ALA A 166 -13.77 -0.76 -26.31
CA ALA A 166 -12.42 -0.22 -26.41
C ALA A 166 -11.85 0.13 -25.02
N GLU A 167 -10.52 0.30 -24.93
CA GLU A 167 -9.88 0.85 -23.73
C GLU A 167 -10.41 2.27 -23.47
N GLN A 168 -10.79 2.54 -22.22
CA GLN A 168 -11.21 3.86 -21.78
C GLN A 168 -10.04 4.58 -21.11
N VAL A 169 -9.91 5.88 -21.36
CA VAL A 169 -8.97 6.76 -20.67
C VAL A 169 -9.76 7.79 -19.89
N ILE A 170 -9.53 7.87 -18.59
CA ILE A 170 -10.22 8.82 -17.70
C ILE A 170 -9.20 9.59 -16.86
N THR A 171 -9.56 10.80 -16.44
CA THR A 171 -8.78 11.62 -15.50
C THR A 171 -9.46 11.72 -14.12
N THR A 172 -10.69 11.22 -14.02
CA THR A 172 -11.46 11.11 -12.77
C THR A 172 -11.39 9.69 -12.22
N THR A 173 -12.02 9.45 -11.07
CA THR A 173 -12.14 8.11 -10.47
C THR A 173 -13.50 7.46 -10.73
N THR A 174 -14.13 7.83 -11.85
CA THR A 174 -15.45 7.35 -12.28
C THR A 174 -15.45 7.03 -13.78
N ALA A 175 -16.11 5.93 -14.16
CA ALA A 175 -16.24 5.53 -15.57
C ALA A 175 -17.54 4.77 -15.81
N GLN A 176 -18.11 4.90 -17.01
CA GLN A 176 -19.27 4.13 -17.43
C GLN A 176 -18.82 2.82 -18.07
N ALA A 177 -19.32 1.68 -17.58
CA ALA A 177 -19.10 0.39 -18.21
C ALA A 177 -19.77 0.32 -19.61
N PRO A 178 -19.17 -0.38 -20.60
CA PRO A 178 -19.78 -0.57 -21.91
C PRO A 178 -21.17 -1.19 -21.81
N VAL A 179 -22.13 -0.71 -22.60
CA VAL A 179 -23.52 -1.20 -22.57
C VAL A 179 -23.59 -2.69 -22.95
N GLU A 180 -22.70 -3.14 -23.83
CA GLU A 180 -22.55 -4.54 -24.25
C GLU A 180 -22.08 -5.43 -23.08
N LEU A 181 -21.38 -4.86 -22.10
CA LEU A 181 -20.96 -5.60 -20.91
C LEU A 181 -22.18 -5.91 -20.02
N LEU A 182 -23.11 -4.96 -19.92
CA LEU A 182 -24.27 -5.01 -19.01
C LEU A 182 -25.45 -5.83 -19.58
N SER A 183 -25.57 -5.91 -20.91
CA SER A 183 -26.70 -6.53 -21.62
C SER A 183 -26.58 -8.05 -21.78
N GLY A 184 -25.47 -8.67 -21.38
CA GLY A 184 -25.13 -10.04 -21.74
C GLY A 184 -25.66 -11.16 -20.84
N GLY A 185 -26.44 -10.86 -19.79
CA GLY A 185 -26.98 -11.86 -18.85
C GLY A 185 -25.95 -12.71 -18.10
N ARG A 186 -24.65 -12.42 -18.26
CA ARG A 186 -23.56 -13.18 -17.62
C ARG A 186 -23.35 -12.73 -16.19
N GLU A 187 -23.02 -13.71 -15.36
CA GLU A 187 -22.91 -13.53 -13.91
C GLU A 187 -21.65 -12.76 -13.50
N PHE A 188 -20.56 -12.77 -14.28
CA PHE A 188 -19.29 -12.15 -13.89
C PHE A 188 -18.69 -11.23 -14.97
N VAL A 189 -18.24 -10.06 -14.52
CA VAL A 189 -17.52 -9.08 -15.33
C VAL A 189 -16.27 -8.64 -14.59
N ALA A 190 -15.26 -8.20 -15.33
CA ALA A 190 -14.02 -7.70 -14.77
C ALA A 190 -13.58 -6.40 -15.44
N VAL A 191 -12.91 -5.55 -14.66
CA VAL A 191 -12.25 -4.33 -15.13
C VAL A 191 -10.79 -4.35 -14.71
N THR A 192 -9.90 -4.17 -15.69
CA THR A 192 -8.47 -3.98 -15.45
C THR A 192 -8.19 -2.48 -15.44
N ILE A 193 -7.61 -1.98 -14.36
CA ILE A 193 -7.33 -0.55 -14.17
C ILE A 193 -5.82 -0.35 -14.02
N ARG A 194 -5.27 0.57 -14.81
CA ARG A 194 -3.90 1.08 -14.65
C ARG A 194 -3.95 2.56 -14.29
N ALA A 195 -3.06 2.99 -13.40
CA ALA A 195 -2.92 4.41 -13.03
C ALA A 195 -1.58 4.94 -13.55
N PHE A 196 -1.57 6.19 -14.02
CA PHE A 196 -0.39 6.83 -14.59
C PHE A 196 -0.03 8.07 -13.78
N HIS A 197 1.20 8.11 -13.29
CA HIS A 197 1.74 9.20 -12.49
C HIS A 197 3.25 9.30 -12.75
N ALA A 198 3.76 10.50 -13.05
CA ALA A 198 5.16 10.73 -13.42
C ALA A 198 6.16 10.12 -12.41
N ASP A 199 5.94 10.36 -11.12
CA ASP A 199 6.88 9.93 -10.07
C ASP A 199 6.69 8.46 -9.60
N HIS A 200 5.62 7.79 -10.06
CA HIS A 200 5.22 6.49 -9.55
C HIS A 200 4.91 5.49 -10.67
N PRO A 201 5.93 5.04 -11.43
CA PRO A 201 5.75 4.12 -12.56
C PRO A 201 5.10 2.78 -12.16
N ALA A 202 5.30 2.34 -10.92
CA ALA A 202 4.68 1.12 -10.39
C ALA A 202 3.14 1.17 -10.37
N TRP A 203 2.53 2.36 -10.49
CA TRP A 203 1.08 2.50 -10.57
C TRP A 203 0.49 1.95 -11.88
N GLN A 204 1.33 1.74 -12.90
CA GLN A 204 0.92 1.17 -14.18
C GLN A 204 0.72 -0.35 -14.10
N HIS A 205 1.18 -1.01 -13.04
CA HIS A 205 0.83 -2.40 -12.80
C HIS A 205 -0.69 -2.54 -12.60
N PRO A 206 -1.35 -3.49 -13.28
CA PRO A 206 -2.79 -3.55 -13.30
C PRO A 206 -3.39 -3.97 -11.95
N VAL A 207 -4.56 -3.42 -11.66
CA VAL A 207 -5.50 -3.94 -10.66
C VAL A 207 -6.71 -4.48 -11.40
N ILE A 208 -7.07 -5.74 -11.17
CA ILE A 208 -8.24 -6.37 -11.77
C ILE A 208 -9.32 -6.52 -10.69
N ALA A 209 -10.48 -5.93 -10.94
CA ALA A 209 -11.65 -6.08 -10.07
C ALA A 209 -12.70 -6.95 -10.76
N TYR A 210 -13.23 -7.92 -10.03
CA TYR A 210 -14.25 -8.87 -10.50
C TYR A 210 -15.57 -8.57 -9.81
N PHE A 211 -16.61 -8.40 -10.62
CA PHE A 211 -17.96 -8.10 -10.16
C PHE A 211 -18.91 -9.22 -10.55
N LYS A 212 -19.78 -9.60 -9.61
CA LYS A 212 -20.87 -10.54 -9.79
C LYS A 212 -22.19 -9.79 -9.96
N ARG A 213 -22.99 -10.16 -10.97
CA ARG A 213 -24.35 -9.66 -11.16
C ARG A 213 -25.26 -10.18 -10.04
N THR A 214 -26.02 -9.28 -9.44
CA THR A 214 -27.07 -9.53 -8.44
C THR A 214 -28.26 -8.62 -8.80
N ASP A 215 -28.98 -8.03 -7.83
CA ASP A 215 -29.90 -6.90 -8.07
C ASP A 215 -29.17 -5.61 -8.52
N GLY A 216 -27.83 -5.64 -8.45
CA GLY A 216 -26.91 -4.69 -9.06
C GLY A 216 -25.59 -5.39 -9.37
N TRP A 217 -24.46 -4.86 -8.91
CA TRP A 217 -23.17 -5.53 -8.98
C TRP A 217 -22.51 -5.60 -7.61
N LYS A 218 -21.92 -6.75 -7.31
CA LYS A 218 -21.16 -6.98 -6.09
C LYS A 218 -19.70 -7.25 -6.43
N LEU A 219 -18.78 -6.49 -5.83
CA LEU A 219 -17.35 -6.81 -5.90
C LEU A 219 -17.10 -8.15 -5.19
N ILE A 220 -16.53 -9.12 -5.89
CA ILE A 220 -16.25 -10.46 -5.36
C ILE A 220 -14.76 -10.82 -5.36
N GLY A 221 -13.94 -10.09 -6.10
CA GLY A 221 -12.52 -10.36 -6.21
C GLY A 221 -11.75 -9.11 -6.60
N LEU A 222 -10.52 -9.01 -6.09
CA LEU A 222 -9.59 -7.94 -6.43
C LEU A 222 -8.18 -8.53 -6.49
N GLU A 223 -7.54 -8.40 -7.64
CA GLU A 223 -6.18 -8.85 -7.87
C GLU A 223 -5.28 -7.64 -8.13
N ARG A 224 -4.11 -7.63 -7.51
CA ARG A 224 -3.07 -6.60 -7.72
C ARG A 224 -1.82 -7.30 -8.19
N ASN A 225 -1.17 -6.72 -9.20
CA ASN A 225 0.00 -7.33 -9.83
C ASN A 225 -0.25 -8.79 -10.31
N PRO A 226 -1.34 -9.03 -11.06
CA PRO A 226 -1.63 -10.35 -11.64
C PRO A 226 -0.56 -10.79 -12.65
#